data_AF-A0A434KU28-F1
#
_entry.id   AF-A0A434KU28-F1
#
_cell.length_a   1.000
_cell.length_b   1.000
_cell.length_c   1.000
_cell.angle_alpha   90.00
_cell.angle_beta   90.00
_cell.angle_gamma   90.00
#
_symmetry.space_group_name_H-M   'P 1'
#
loop_
_entity.id
_entity.type
_entity.pdbx_description
1 polymer ?
#
loop_
_entity_poly.entity_id
_entity_poly.type
_entity_poly.pdbx_seq_one_letter_code
_entity_poly.pdbx_strand_id
1 'polypeptide(L)'
;AGVGGLNEFRERFFRTGEDVRDRVGLKFLGYLPIIGSKVAKDDKRDDGQADIKTAQSPSAAERRARMRVSIDAPASMFSETLRSAKIAFDVVMEGQGSRVIGVISVLPGEGKSTVAANLAGLLAANGSKTLLVDGDLRKPGLSRSLGMEAEQGLMEAVVSGQTWQSVGKIDRQTKLAIVPAVPRGHFSHTSELLSSAGMRRFINNAKETFEYIIVDLPPL
;
A
#
# COMPACT_ATOMS: atom_id res chain seq x y z
N ALA A 1 -35.89 -17.97 -12.75
CA ALA A 1 -34.41 -17.88 -12.81
C ALA A 1 -33.86 -16.73 -11.94
N GLY A 2 -34.32 -16.59 -10.68
CA GLY A 2 -33.97 -15.43 -9.83
C GLY A 2 -33.12 -15.75 -8.59
N VAL A 3 -33.08 -17.01 -8.15
CA VAL A 3 -32.39 -17.40 -6.88
C VAL A 3 -30.90 -17.73 -7.11
N GLY A 4 -30.53 -18.18 -8.32
CA GLY A 4 -29.14 -18.53 -8.65
C GLY A 4 -28.18 -17.33 -8.64
N GLY A 5 -28.59 -16.19 -9.21
CA GLY A 5 -27.74 -14.99 -9.28
C GLY A 5 -27.48 -14.33 -7.93
N LEU A 6 -28.39 -14.49 -6.96
CA LEU A 6 -28.21 -13.98 -5.59
C LEU A 6 -27.18 -14.79 -4.80
N ASN A 7 -27.09 -16.11 -5.01
CA ASN A 7 -26.02 -16.92 -4.41
C ASN A 7 -24.67 -16.65 -5.08
N GLU A 8 -24.64 -16.46 -6.40
CA GLU A 8 -23.40 -16.16 -7.12
C GLU A 8 -22.80 -14.79 -6.72
N PHE A 9 -23.64 -13.80 -6.43
CA PHE A 9 -23.19 -12.52 -5.83
C PHE A 9 -22.78 -12.61 -4.36
N ARG A 10 -23.29 -13.60 -3.60
CA ARG A 10 -22.90 -13.87 -2.20
C ARG A 10 -21.54 -14.57 -2.10
N GLU A 11 -21.13 -15.29 -3.13
CA GLU A 11 -19.86 -16.03 -3.14
C GLU A 11 -18.67 -15.13 -3.46
N ARG A 12 -18.85 -14.07 -4.27
CA ARG A 12 -17.73 -13.28 -4.82
C ARG A 12 -17.14 -12.19 -3.92
N PHE A 13 -17.74 -11.86 -2.78
CA PHE A 13 -17.28 -10.76 -1.92
C PHE A 13 -17.25 -11.11 -0.43
N PHE A 14 -16.19 -10.68 0.26
CA PHE A 14 -16.14 -10.67 1.73
C PHE A 14 -16.98 -9.52 2.27
N ARG A 15 -17.88 -9.79 3.23
CA ARG A 15 -18.73 -8.75 3.85
C ARG A 15 -18.29 -8.49 5.28
N THR A 16 -17.97 -9.56 6.01
CA THR A 16 -17.52 -9.52 7.38
C THR A 16 -16.04 -9.90 7.49
N GLY A 17 -15.37 -9.45 8.56
CA GLY A 17 -14.03 -9.94 8.88
C GLY A 17 -14.02 -11.45 9.17
N GLU A 18 -15.15 -12.00 9.62
CA GLU A 18 -15.33 -13.44 9.83
C GLU A 18 -15.30 -14.20 8.50
N ASP A 19 -15.91 -13.65 7.44
CA ASP A 19 -15.83 -14.27 6.10
C ASP A 19 -14.38 -14.45 5.63
N VAL A 20 -13.49 -13.50 5.95
CA VAL A 20 -12.07 -13.58 5.59
C VAL A 20 -11.38 -14.73 6.33
N ARG A 21 -11.64 -14.83 7.64
CA ARG A 21 -11.09 -15.89 8.48
C ARG A 21 -11.61 -17.26 8.05
N ASP A 22 -12.92 -17.39 7.88
CA ASP A 22 -13.57 -18.67 7.70
C ASP A 22 -13.34 -19.23 6.29
N ARG A 23 -13.20 -18.36 5.27
CA ARG A 23 -12.96 -18.80 3.89
C ARG A 23 -11.48 -18.91 3.51
N VAL A 24 -10.61 -18.06 4.06
CA VAL A 24 -9.19 -17.99 3.64
C VAL A 24 -8.24 -18.48 4.75
N GLY A 25 -8.73 -18.67 5.98
CA GLY A 25 -7.90 -19.05 7.13
C GLY A 25 -6.96 -17.94 7.62
N LEU A 26 -7.11 -16.70 7.10
CA LEU A 26 -6.25 -15.58 7.43
C LEU A 26 -6.87 -14.69 8.51
N LYS A 27 -6.01 -14.12 9.37
CA LYS A 27 -6.43 -13.16 10.38
C LYS A 27 -6.92 -11.88 9.71
N PHE A 28 -8.16 -11.50 9.97
CA PHE A 28 -8.68 -10.19 9.60
C PHE A 28 -8.08 -9.10 10.49
N LEU A 29 -7.49 -8.07 9.88
CA LEU A 29 -6.79 -6.99 10.59
C LEU A 29 -7.63 -5.72 10.77
N GLY A 30 -8.77 -5.61 10.08
CA GLY A 30 -9.68 -4.48 10.21
C GLY A 30 -10.16 -3.92 8.88
N TYR A 31 -11.13 -3.01 8.96
CA TYR A 31 -11.68 -2.29 7.82
C TYR A 31 -10.98 -0.95 7.64
N LEU A 32 -10.56 -0.66 6.41
CA LEU A 32 -10.08 0.67 6.06
C LEU A 32 -11.22 1.47 5.42
N PRO A 33 -11.58 2.65 5.96
CA PRO A 33 -12.59 3.50 5.37
C PRO A 33 -12.10 4.09 4.04
N ILE A 34 -13.03 4.36 3.12
CA ILE A 34 -12.71 4.97 1.83
C ILE A 34 -12.25 6.41 2.06
N ILE A 35 -11.06 6.76 1.56
CA ILE A 35 -10.52 8.11 1.68
C ILE A 35 -11.19 9.02 0.65
N GLY A 36 -11.80 10.11 1.13
CA GLY A 36 -12.44 11.11 0.29
C GLY A 36 -13.92 10.83 -0.03
N SER A 37 -14.51 9.77 0.50
CA SER A 37 -15.97 9.67 0.52
C SER A 37 -16.50 10.69 1.53
N LYS A 38 -17.10 11.79 1.04
CA LYS A 38 -18.05 12.53 1.88
C LYS A 38 -19.08 11.50 2.35
N VAL A 39 -19.14 11.23 3.65
CA VAL A 39 -20.26 10.49 4.23
C VAL A 39 -21.50 11.27 3.79
N ALA A 40 -22.35 10.67 2.96
CA ALA A 40 -23.61 11.28 2.58
C ALA A 40 -24.37 11.52 3.88
N LYS A 41 -24.43 12.79 4.31
CA LYS A 41 -25.44 13.20 5.27
C LYS A 41 -26.77 12.95 4.58
N ASP A 42 -27.58 12.08 5.17
CA ASP A 42 -29.01 12.02 4.92
C ASP A 42 -29.58 13.42 5.17
N ASP A 43 -29.69 14.21 4.11
CA ASP A 43 -30.55 15.37 4.07
C ASP A 43 -31.60 15.15 2.98
N LYS A 44 -32.83 15.38 3.40
CA LYS A 44 -34.07 15.04 2.70
C LYS A 44 -34.12 15.61 1.27
N ARG A 45 -34.61 14.77 0.36
CA ARG A 45 -35.43 15.04 -0.84
C ARG A 45 -35.36 16.47 -1.41
N ASP A 46 -34.88 16.58 -2.65
CA ASP A 46 -35.63 17.35 -3.66
C ASP A 46 -35.40 16.76 -5.05
N ASP A 47 -36.48 16.67 -5.83
CA ASP A 47 -36.54 16.04 -7.14
C ASP A 47 -35.92 16.96 -8.20
N GLY A 48 -34.89 16.48 -8.92
CA GLY A 48 -34.36 17.22 -10.07
C GLY A 48 -33.06 16.66 -10.62
N GLN A 49 -33.16 16.01 -11.79
CA GLN A 49 -32.09 15.68 -12.75
C GLN A 49 -30.68 15.49 -12.17
N ALA A 50 -30.34 14.23 -11.91
CA ALA A 50 -28.96 13.83 -11.64
C ALA A 50 -28.12 13.93 -12.92
N ASP A 51 -27.48 15.09 -13.12
CA ASP A 51 -26.31 15.20 -13.97
C ASP A 51 -25.27 14.18 -13.51
N ILE A 52 -25.04 13.16 -14.33
CA ILE A 52 -23.96 12.19 -14.16
C ILE A 52 -22.65 12.96 -14.37
N LYS A 53 -22.14 13.60 -13.30
CA LYS A 53 -20.79 14.13 -13.26
C LYS A 53 -19.84 12.96 -13.50
N THR A 54 -19.28 12.90 -14.70
CA THR A 54 -18.18 12.01 -15.04
C THR A 54 -17.13 12.15 -13.94
N ALA A 55 -16.88 11.07 -13.20
CA ALA A 55 -15.91 11.07 -12.12
C ALA A 55 -14.53 11.40 -12.70
N GLN A 56 -14.12 12.66 -12.63
CA GLN A 56 -12.82 13.11 -13.11
C GLN A 56 -11.74 12.34 -12.37
N SER A 57 -10.78 11.80 -13.13
CA SER A 57 -9.65 11.09 -12.52
C SER A 57 -8.96 12.02 -11.52
N PRO A 58 -8.71 11.57 -10.28
CA PRO A 58 -8.19 12.43 -9.22
C PRO A 58 -6.85 13.04 -9.62
N SER A 59 -6.67 14.32 -9.31
CA SER A 59 -5.46 15.09 -9.55
C SER A 59 -4.22 14.48 -8.86
N ALA A 60 -3.02 14.89 -9.29
CA ALA A 60 -1.78 14.43 -8.67
C ALA A 60 -1.70 14.80 -7.17
N ALA A 61 -2.17 15.99 -6.81
CA ALA A 61 -2.23 16.44 -5.42
C ALA A 61 -3.17 15.56 -4.58
N GLU A 62 -4.37 15.24 -5.09
CA GLU A 62 -5.32 14.37 -4.39
C GLU A 62 -4.79 12.94 -4.24
N ARG A 63 -4.12 12.40 -5.26
CA ARG A 63 -3.47 11.09 -5.15
C ARG A 63 -2.41 11.09 -4.05
N ARG A 64 -1.57 12.12 -4.00
CA ARG A 64 -0.53 12.26 -2.98
C ARG A 64 -1.13 12.42 -1.58
N ALA A 65 -2.18 13.21 -1.42
CA ALA A 65 -2.89 13.37 -0.16
C ALA A 65 -3.45 12.04 0.36
N ARG A 66 -4.02 11.21 -0.52
CA ARG A 66 -4.49 9.86 -0.13
C ARG A 66 -3.37 8.94 0.34
N MET A 67 -2.14 9.12 -0.12
CA MET A 67 -0.98 8.34 0.33
C MET A 67 -0.44 8.77 1.70
N ARG A 68 -0.92 9.88 2.27
CA ARG A 68 -0.39 10.50 3.50
C ARG A 68 -1.45 10.69 4.59
N VAL A 69 -2.65 10.11 4.46
CA VAL A 69 -3.73 10.23 5.45
C VAL A 69 -3.28 9.88 6.86
N SER A 70 -2.44 8.87 7.03
CA SER A 70 -1.95 8.47 8.35
C SER A 70 -1.01 9.48 9.01
N ILE A 71 -0.39 10.34 8.21
CA ILE A 71 0.51 11.40 8.64
C ILE A 71 -0.29 12.70 8.85
N ASP A 72 -1.14 13.03 7.88
CA ASP A 72 -1.85 14.32 7.83
C ASP A 72 -3.10 14.32 8.73
N ALA A 73 -3.70 13.14 8.98
CA ALA A 73 -4.88 12.96 9.83
C ALA A 73 -4.69 11.75 10.78
N PRO A 74 -3.73 11.82 11.73
CA PRO A 74 -3.37 10.69 12.57
C PRO A 74 -4.52 10.22 13.48
N ALA A 75 -5.45 11.10 13.87
CA ALA A 75 -6.61 10.73 14.69
C ALA A 75 -7.77 10.09 13.88
N SER A 76 -7.61 9.89 12.56
CA SER A 76 -8.65 9.30 11.71
C SER A 76 -8.86 7.81 11.98
N MET A 77 -10.09 7.33 11.73
CA MET A 77 -10.42 5.89 11.74
C MET A 77 -9.50 5.08 10.82
N PHE A 78 -9.11 5.66 9.68
CA PHE A 78 -8.15 5.06 8.76
C PHE A 78 -6.81 4.77 9.45
N SER A 79 -6.28 5.74 10.20
CA SER A 79 -5.03 5.60 10.95
C SER A 79 -5.16 4.61 12.09
N GLU A 80 -6.31 4.59 12.77
CA GLU A 80 -6.55 3.67 13.88
C GLU A 80 -6.58 2.20 13.44
N THR A 81 -7.20 1.90 12.29
CA THR A 81 -7.11 0.56 11.69
C THR A 81 -5.66 0.17 11.39
N LEU A 82 -4.83 1.09 10.89
CA LEU A 82 -3.42 0.81 10.63
C LEU A 82 -2.61 0.62 11.92
N ARG A 83 -2.95 1.31 13.02
CA ARG A 83 -2.35 1.04 14.36
C ARG A 83 -2.70 -0.36 14.84
N SER A 84 -3.95 -0.77 14.66
CA SER A 84 -4.40 -2.12 15.01
C SER A 84 -3.65 -3.18 14.21
N ALA A 85 -3.44 -2.94 12.91
CA ALA A 85 -2.61 -3.80 12.07
C ALA A 85 -1.15 -3.86 12.55
N LYS A 86 -0.54 -2.72 12.91
CA LYS A 86 0.81 -2.66 13.51
C LYS A 86 0.92 -3.55 14.75
N ILE A 87 -0.01 -3.44 15.70
CA ILE A 87 0.00 -4.25 16.92
C ILE A 87 -0.02 -5.76 16.56
N ALA A 88 -0.85 -6.15 15.59
CA ALA A 88 -0.88 -7.53 15.13
C ALA A 88 0.45 -7.98 14.51
N PHE A 89 1.11 -7.13 13.70
CA PHE A 89 2.42 -7.44 13.13
C PHE A 89 3.49 -7.57 14.21
N ASP A 90 3.49 -6.69 15.21
CA ASP A 90 4.48 -6.69 16.29
C ASP A 90 4.38 -7.96 17.15
N VAL A 91 3.17 -8.44 17.41
CA VAL A 91 2.92 -9.70 18.13
C VAL A 91 3.38 -10.91 17.30
N VAL A 92 3.04 -10.96 16.01
CA VAL A 92 3.40 -12.10 15.15
C VAL A 92 4.91 -12.16 14.87
N MET A 93 5.57 -11.01 14.82
CA MET A 93 6.98 -10.87 14.49
C MET A 93 7.83 -10.54 15.73
N GLU A 94 7.35 -10.89 16.93
CA GLU A 94 8.08 -10.73 18.17
C GLU A 94 9.41 -11.50 18.12
N GLY A 95 10.48 -10.89 18.65
CA GLY A 95 11.84 -11.46 18.61
C GLY A 95 12.55 -11.39 17.25
N GLN A 96 11.88 -10.95 16.18
CA GLN A 96 12.54 -10.68 14.91
C GLN A 96 13.21 -9.30 14.92
N GLY A 97 14.45 -9.20 14.43
CA GLY A 97 15.19 -7.93 14.40
C GLY A 97 14.56 -6.89 13.47
N SER A 98 14.44 -7.22 12.18
CA SER A 98 13.83 -6.34 11.17
C SER A 98 12.63 -7.03 10.53
N ARG A 99 11.52 -6.31 10.45
CA ARG A 99 10.21 -6.81 10.00
C ARG A 99 9.99 -6.46 8.54
N VAL A 100 10.02 -7.47 7.67
CA VAL A 100 9.75 -7.30 6.23
C VAL A 100 8.31 -7.70 5.93
N ILE A 101 7.51 -6.76 5.45
CA ILE A 101 6.07 -6.93 5.22
C ILE A 101 5.77 -6.63 3.75
N GLY A 102 5.31 -7.66 3.02
CA GLY A 102 4.80 -7.50 1.67
C GLY A 102 3.31 -7.14 1.69
N VAL A 103 2.92 -6.14 0.90
CA VAL A 103 1.52 -5.73 0.71
C VAL A 103 1.08 -6.13 -0.70
N ILE A 104 0.13 -7.04 -0.79
CA ILE A 104 -0.40 -7.59 -2.04
C ILE A 104 -1.91 -7.32 -2.16
N SER A 105 -2.44 -7.47 -3.37
CA SER A 105 -3.88 -7.46 -3.64
C SER A 105 -4.24 -8.56 -4.64
N VAL A 106 -5.51 -8.91 -4.75
CA VAL A 106 -5.99 -9.89 -5.74
C VAL A 106 -6.17 -9.20 -7.09
N LEU A 107 -6.66 -7.96 -7.08
CA LEU A 107 -6.94 -7.19 -8.29
C LEU A 107 -6.22 -5.84 -8.29
N PRO A 108 -5.92 -5.28 -9.47
CA PRO A 108 -5.48 -3.90 -9.58
C PRO A 108 -6.55 -2.92 -9.04
N GLY A 109 -6.12 -1.92 -8.28
CA GLY A 109 -7.01 -0.84 -7.82
C GLY A 109 -7.66 -1.06 -6.45
N GLU A 110 -7.40 -2.17 -5.77
CA GLU A 110 -7.94 -2.47 -4.42
C GLU A 110 -7.32 -1.64 -3.28
N GLY A 111 -6.46 -0.67 -3.60
CA GLY A 111 -5.88 0.25 -2.62
C GLY A 111 -4.58 -0.22 -1.96
N LYS A 112 -3.97 -1.34 -2.38
CA LYS A 112 -2.69 -1.84 -1.81
C LYS A 112 -1.60 -0.79 -1.63
N SER A 113 -1.34 0.02 -2.67
CA SER A 113 -0.30 1.06 -2.62
C SER A 113 -0.66 2.16 -1.61
N THR A 114 -1.96 2.44 -1.45
CA THR A 114 -2.45 3.37 -0.44
C THR A 114 -2.28 2.81 0.97
N VAL A 115 -2.59 1.54 1.19
CA VAL A 115 -2.32 0.87 2.47
C VAL A 115 -0.83 0.86 2.77
N ALA A 116 0.01 0.46 1.82
CA ALA A 116 1.46 0.39 1.97
C ALA A 116 2.07 1.76 2.33
N ALA A 117 1.73 2.81 1.58
CA ALA A 117 2.24 4.16 1.83
C ALA A 117 1.83 4.69 3.21
N ASN A 118 0.57 4.53 3.58
CA ASN A 118 0.08 5.03 4.85
C ASN A 118 0.57 4.19 6.04
N LEU A 119 0.71 2.87 5.90
CA LEU A 119 1.29 2.03 6.94
C LEU A 119 2.76 2.42 7.18
N ALA A 120 3.55 2.55 6.12
CA ALA A 120 4.94 2.97 6.23
C ALA A 120 5.07 4.40 6.80
N GLY A 121 4.19 5.32 6.35
CA GLY A 121 4.12 6.67 6.88
C GLY A 121 3.79 6.72 8.37
N LEU A 122 2.85 5.89 8.83
CA LEU A 122 2.48 5.78 10.24
C LEU A 122 3.64 5.25 11.08
N LEU A 123 4.31 4.19 10.63
CA LEU A 123 5.45 3.59 11.32
C LEU A 123 6.60 4.61 11.45
N ALA A 124 6.94 5.30 10.37
CA ALA A 124 7.97 6.33 10.36
C ALA A 124 7.61 7.53 11.25
N ALA A 125 6.36 8.03 11.17
CA ALA A 125 5.90 9.14 12.00
C ALA A 125 5.91 8.80 13.51
N ASN A 126 5.75 7.53 13.87
CA ASN A 126 5.86 7.03 15.24
C ASN A 126 7.31 6.77 15.68
N GLY A 127 8.31 7.10 14.85
CA GLY A 127 9.73 7.03 15.18
C GLY A 127 10.46 5.76 14.74
N SER A 128 9.76 4.76 14.18
CA SER A 128 10.43 3.55 13.68
C SER A 128 11.22 3.84 12.41
N LYS A 129 12.45 3.34 12.33
CA LYS A 129 13.22 3.39 11.09
C LYS A 129 12.54 2.53 10.03
N THR A 130 11.89 3.20 9.07
CA THR A 130 11.00 2.54 8.10
C THR A 130 11.48 2.78 6.67
N LEU A 131 11.49 1.71 5.89
CA LEU A 131 11.71 1.72 4.44
C LEU A 131 10.43 1.30 3.73
N LEU A 132 10.04 2.07 2.71
CA LEU A 132 8.97 1.73 1.78
C LEU A 132 9.57 1.46 0.40
N VAL A 133 9.21 0.33 -0.21
CA VAL A 133 9.73 -0.10 -1.51
C VAL A 133 8.55 -0.28 -2.46
N ASP A 134 8.61 0.38 -3.62
CA ASP A 134 7.69 0.10 -4.73
C ASP A 134 8.20 -1.12 -5.50
N GLY A 135 7.62 -2.29 -5.24
CA GLY A 135 7.95 -3.55 -5.90
C GLY A 135 7.15 -3.80 -7.19
N ASP A 136 6.19 -2.94 -7.53
CA ASP A 136 5.37 -3.09 -8.72
C ASP A 136 6.01 -2.39 -9.93
N LEU A 137 7.04 -3.02 -10.50
CA LEU A 137 7.74 -2.49 -11.68
C LEU A 137 6.86 -2.48 -12.94
N ARG A 138 5.76 -3.26 -12.98
CA ARG A 138 4.84 -3.31 -14.11
C ARG A 138 3.96 -2.06 -14.18
N LYS A 139 3.40 -1.67 -13.03
CA LYS A 139 2.48 -0.54 -12.93
C LYS A 139 2.75 0.21 -11.61
N PRO A 140 3.82 1.01 -11.52
CA PRO A 140 4.32 1.60 -10.27
C PRO A 140 3.33 2.61 -9.69
N GLY A 141 2.33 2.09 -8.97
CA GLY A 141 1.18 2.84 -8.47
C GLY A 141 1.58 3.74 -7.31
N LEU A 142 2.47 3.25 -6.45
CA LEU A 142 3.03 3.98 -5.32
C LEU A 142 3.86 5.18 -5.80
N SER A 143 4.88 4.93 -6.63
CA SER A 143 5.80 5.98 -7.11
C SER A 143 5.05 7.09 -7.86
N ARG A 144 4.10 6.72 -8.74
CA ARG A 144 3.27 7.68 -9.46
C ARG A 144 2.34 8.48 -8.55
N SER A 145 1.77 7.86 -7.51
CA SER A 145 0.83 8.54 -6.62
C SER A 145 1.54 9.47 -5.63
N LEU A 146 2.76 9.14 -5.24
CA LEU A 146 3.62 10.00 -4.43
C LEU A 146 4.26 11.15 -5.24
N GLY A 147 4.15 11.12 -6.57
CA GLY A 147 4.77 12.11 -7.46
C GLY A 147 6.29 12.03 -7.44
N MET A 148 6.84 10.82 -7.31
CA MET A 148 8.28 10.63 -7.25
C MET A 148 8.90 10.69 -8.64
N GLU A 149 9.63 11.77 -8.90
CA GLU A 149 10.53 11.87 -10.06
C GLU A 149 11.89 11.28 -9.69
N ALA A 150 12.20 10.10 -10.19
CA ALA A 150 13.47 9.45 -9.91
C ALA A 150 14.04 8.82 -11.18
N GLU A 151 15.35 8.94 -11.36
CA GLU A 151 16.06 8.26 -12.44
C GLU A 151 16.46 6.84 -12.04
N GLN A 152 16.66 6.59 -10.75
CA GLN A 152 17.07 5.29 -10.22
C GLN A 152 16.08 4.84 -9.16
N GLY A 153 15.97 3.52 -8.97
CA GLY A 153 15.05 2.94 -8.01
C GLY A 153 15.38 1.48 -7.71
N LEU A 154 14.34 0.68 -7.51
CA LEU A 154 14.48 -0.72 -7.11
C LEU A 154 15.29 -1.56 -8.13
N MET A 155 15.14 -1.27 -9.43
CA MET A 155 15.88 -1.98 -10.48
C MET A 155 17.40 -1.82 -10.30
N GLU A 156 17.89 -0.61 -10.13
CA GLU A 156 19.32 -0.32 -9.95
C GLU A 156 19.85 -0.92 -8.64
N ALA A 157 19.04 -0.90 -7.57
CA ALA A 157 19.41 -1.54 -6.32
C ALA A 157 19.58 -3.06 -6.47
N VAL A 158 18.65 -3.71 -7.17
CA VAL A 158 18.63 -5.17 -7.31
C VAL A 158 19.62 -5.69 -8.34
N VAL A 159 19.69 -5.05 -9.50
CA VAL A 159 20.49 -5.50 -10.65
C VAL A 159 21.93 -5.01 -10.54
N SER A 160 22.13 -3.73 -10.22
CA SER A 160 23.47 -3.12 -10.16
C SER A 160 24.07 -3.12 -8.75
N GLY A 161 23.33 -3.61 -7.73
CA GLY A 161 23.82 -3.69 -6.36
C GLY A 161 23.96 -2.33 -5.67
N GLN A 162 23.25 -1.32 -6.16
CA GLN A 162 23.24 0.00 -5.54
C GLN A 162 22.56 -0.04 -4.16
N THR A 163 22.98 0.86 -3.26
CA THR A 163 22.42 0.90 -1.91
C THR A 163 21.10 1.64 -1.86
N TRP A 164 20.29 1.39 -0.83
CA TRP A 164 19.02 2.11 -0.67
C TRP A 164 19.22 3.63 -0.55
N GLN A 165 20.37 4.08 -0.03
CA GLN A 165 20.71 5.50 0.09
C GLN A 165 20.91 6.17 -1.27
N SER A 166 21.43 5.47 -2.27
CA SER A 166 21.69 6.06 -3.59
C SER A 166 20.43 6.13 -4.45
N VAL A 167 19.55 5.12 -4.35
CA VAL A 167 18.35 5.04 -5.18
C VAL A 167 17.09 5.56 -4.49
N GLY A 168 17.12 5.71 -3.16
CA GLY A 168 15.98 6.08 -2.34
C GLY A 168 15.87 7.58 -2.10
N LYS A 169 14.65 8.02 -1.73
CA LYS A 169 14.38 9.37 -1.23
C LYS A 169 13.92 9.31 0.22
N ILE A 170 14.19 10.37 0.97
CA ILE A 170 13.76 10.49 2.37
C ILE A 170 12.67 11.55 2.46
N ASP A 171 11.52 11.19 3.03
CA ASP A 171 10.52 12.16 3.45
C ASP A 171 11.07 12.99 4.62
N ARG A 172 11.14 14.31 4.45
CA ARG A 172 11.77 15.19 5.44
C ARG A 172 11.01 15.26 6.76
N GLN A 173 9.68 15.10 6.72
CA GLN A 173 8.78 15.23 7.86
C GLN A 173 8.84 13.97 8.72
N THR A 174 8.70 12.78 8.11
CA THR A 174 8.60 11.51 8.86
C THR A 174 9.90 10.72 8.90
N LYS A 175 10.93 11.11 8.13
CA LYS A 175 12.15 10.33 7.90
C LYS A 175 11.92 8.98 7.22
N LEU A 176 10.74 8.76 6.63
CA LEU A 176 10.45 7.58 5.83
C LEU A 176 11.40 7.52 4.63
N ALA A 177 12.17 6.45 4.51
CA ALA A 177 12.93 6.15 3.30
C ALA A 177 12.01 5.49 2.28
N ILE A 178 12.09 5.89 1.01
CA ILE A 178 11.25 5.39 -0.07
C ILE A 178 12.13 5.04 -1.27
N VAL A 179 12.14 3.78 -1.67
CA VAL A 179 12.79 3.32 -2.90
C VAL A 179 11.72 3.20 -3.98
N PRO A 180 11.73 4.08 -5.00
CA PRO A 180 10.71 4.07 -6.05
C PRO A 180 10.96 2.94 -7.05
N ALA A 181 9.91 2.65 -7.82
CA ALA A 181 9.98 1.86 -9.04
C ALA A 181 10.06 2.84 -10.21
N VAL A 182 11.18 2.81 -10.92
CA VAL A 182 11.37 3.63 -12.13
C VAL A 182 11.06 2.75 -13.34
N PRO A 183 9.97 3.00 -14.07
CA PRO A 183 9.65 2.23 -15.27
C PRO A 183 10.67 2.56 -16.36
N ARG A 184 11.59 1.62 -16.64
CA ARG A 184 12.55 1.71 -17.74
C ARG A 184 12.35 0.52 -18.68
N GLY A 185 11.88 0.81 -19.89
CA GLY A 185 11.63 -0.19 -20.93
C GLY A 185 10.51 -1.19 -20.58
N HIS A 186 10.30 -2.16 -21.46
CA HIS A 186 9.38 -3.29 -21.22
C HIS A 186 10.09 -4.34 -20.36
N PHE A 187 10.18 -4.10 -19.05
CA PHE A 187 10.71 -5.11 -18.13
C PHE A 187 9.64 -6.15 -17.82
N SER A 188 9.57 -7.20 -18.65
CA SER A 188 8.60 -8.30 -18.56
C SER A 188 8.77 -9.18 -17.33
N HIS A 189 9.95 -9.16 -16.70
CA HIS A 189 10.41 -10.16 -15.73
C HIS A 189 10.34 -9.68 -14.27
N THR A 190 9.31 -8.90 -13.91
CA THR A 190 9.19 -8.33 -12.55
C THR A 190 9.21 -9.42 -11.47
N SER A 191 8.51 -10.53 -11.67
CA SER A 191 8.47 -11.65 -10.71
C SER A 191 9.84 -12.34 -10.51
N GLU A 192 10.64 -12.43 -11.57
CA GLU A 192 12.00 -12.97 -11.50
C GLU A 192 12.92 -12.00 -10.73
N LEU A 193 12.78 -10.70 -10.95
CA LEU A 193 13.54 -9.69 -10.21
C LEU A 193 13.22 -9.72 -8.72
N LEU A 194 11.93 -9.82 -8.35
CA LEU A 194 11.49 -9.93 -6.95
C LEU A 194 11.99 -11.21 -6.26
N SER A 195 12.11 -12.32 -6.99
CA SER A 195 12.63 -13.59 -6.45
C SER A 195 14.16 -13.75 -6.58
N SER A 196 14.84 -12.79 -7.22
CA SER A 196 16.28 -12.85 -7.51
C SER A 196 17.17 -12.79 -6.26
N ALA A 197 18.40 -13.27 -6.42
CA ALA A 197 19.45 -13.10 -5.41
C ALA A 197 19.77 -11.62 -5.13
N GLY A 198 19.60 -10.74 -6.11
CA GLY A 198 19.77 -9.30 -5.95
C GLY A 198 18.75 -8.69 -4.99
N MET A 199 17.47 -9.07 -5.11
CA MET A 199 16.44 -8.63 -4.18
C MET A 199 16.72 -9.13 -2.77
N ARG A 200 17.13 -10.38 -2.62
CA ARG A 200 17.52 -10.93 -1.31
C ARG A 200 18.67 -10.13 -0.67
N ARG A 201 19.69 -9.78 -1.45
CA ARG A 201 20.80 -8.93 -0.98
C ARG A 201 20.33 -7.54 -0.57
N PHE A 202 19.51 -6.90 -1.41
CA PHE A 202 18.95 -5.57 -1.14
C PHE A 202 18.16 -5.55 0.19
N ILE A 203 17.25 -6.51 0.39
CA ILE A 203 16.48 -6.61 1.62
C ILE A 203 17.39 -6.89 2.82
N ASN A 204 18.37 -7.78 2.70
CA ASN A 204 19.30 -8.07 3.80
C ASN A 204 20.12 -6.84 4.20
N ASN A 205 20.61 -6.05 3.24
CA ASN A 205 21.29 -4.79 3.55
C ASN A 205 20.35 -3.77 4.20
N ALA A 206 19.10 -3.66 3.73
CA ALA A 206 18.12 -2.77 4.34
C ALA A 206 17.82 -3.16 5.81
N LYS A 207 17.81 -4.45 6.15
CA LYS A 207 17.57 -4.93 7.52
C LYS A 207 18.61 -4.44 8.54
N GLU A 208 19.80 -4.06 8.08
CA GLU A 208 20.85 -3.51 8.97
C GLU A 208 20.50 -2.10 9.47
N THR A 209 19.63 -1.39 8.75
CA THR A 209 19.25 0.00 9.08
C THR A 209 17.80 0.12 9.57
N PHE A 210 16.88 -0.63 8.98
CA PHE A 210 15.45 -0.43 9.14
C PHE A 210 14.81 -1.48 10.04
N GLU A 211 13.96 -1.03 10.95
CA GLU A 211 13.13 -1.88 11.81
C GLU A 211 11.93 -2.44 11.04
N TYR A 212 11.40 -1.67 10.09
CA TYR A 212 10.31 -2.07 9.21
C TYR A 212 10.66 -1.82 7.74
N ILE A 213 10.41 -2.83 6.91
CA ILE A 213 10.56 -2.75 5.46
C ILE A 213 9.22 -3.14 4.83
N ILE A 214 8.50 -2.17 4.29
CA ILE A 214 7.20 -2.35 3.65
C ILE A 214 7.42 -2.42 2.13
N VAL A 215 6.93 -3.48 1.49
CA VAL A 215 7.08 -3.68 0.04
C VAL A 215 5.70 -3.69 -0.61
N ASP A 216 5.39 -2.69 -1.44
CA ASP A 216 4.18 -2.69 -2.29
C ASP A 216 4.41 -3.61 -3.48
N LEU A 217 3.72 -4.75 -3.51
CA LEU A 217 3.92 -5.77 -4.51
C LEU A 217 2.87 -5.67 -5.62
N PRO A 218 3.14 -6.21 -6.82
CA PRO A 218 2.11 -6.33 -7.85
C PRO A 218 0.92 -7.17 -7.34
N PRO A 219 -0.29 -6.98 -7.90
CA PRO A 219 -1.40 -7.89 -7.66
C PRO A 219 -1.04 -9.33 -8.04
N LEU A 220 -1.59 -10.30 -7.31
CA LEU A 220 -1.42 -11.73 -7.55
C LEU A 220 -2.02 -12.19 -8.89
#